data_AF-A0A3C1LGK7-F1
#
_entry.id   AF-A0A3C1LGK7-F1
#
_cell.length_a   1.000
_cell.length_b   1.000
_cell.length_c   1.000
_cell.angle_alpha   90.00
_cell.angle_beta   90.00
_cell.angle_gamma   90.00
#
_symmetry.space_group_name_H-M   'P 1'
#
loop_
_entity.id
_entity.type
_entity.pdbx_description
1 polymer ?
#
loop_
_entity_poly.entity_id
_entity_poly.type
_entity_poly.pdbx_seq_one_letter_code
_entity_poly.pdbx_strand_id
1 'polypeptide(L)' 'KGRIVEIYGPESSGKTTVATHVIAEAQKKGGICAIIDAEHAFDSVYAQKLGVDVDNLLISQPDYGEQALEIA' A
#
# COMPACT_ATOMS: atom_id res chain seq x y z
N LYS A 1 4.41 15.22 -0.96
CA LYS A 1 4.50 14.80 0.47
C LYS A 1 3.52 15.65 1.28
N GLY A 2 2.88 15.10 2.31
CA GLY A 2 1.91 15.83 3.14
C GLY A 2 0.59 16.20 2.41
N ARG A 3 0.15 15.37 1.47
CA ARG A 3 -1.09 15.55 0.70
C ARG A 3 -1.81 14.22 0.60
N ILE A 4 -3.14 14.27 0.56
CA ILE A 4 -4.00 13.14 0.23
C ILE A 4 -4.08 13.01 -1.28
N VAL A 5 -3.98 11.79 -1.79
CA VAL A 5 -4.07 11.47 -3.23
C VAL A 5 -5.05 10.31 -3.38
N GLU A 6 -5.97 10.43 -4.34
CA GLU A 6 -6.91 9.38 -4.71
C GLU A 6 -6.53 8.79 -6.07
N ILE A 7 -6.44 7.46 -6.16
CA ILE A 7 -6.24 6.71 -7.40
C ILE A 7 -7.47 5.82 -7.59
N TYR A 8 -8.36 6.19 -8.51
CA TYR A 8 -9.61 5.47 -8.78
C TYR A 8 -9.65 4.93 -10.21
N GLY A 9 -10.53 3.95 -10.46
CA GLY A 9 -10.68 3.31 -11.76
C GLY A 9 -11.27 1.89 -11.67
N PRO A 10 -11.61 1.28 -12.82
CA PRO A 10 -12.21 -0.05 -12.88
C PRO A 10 -11.36 -1.14 -12.20
N GLU A 11 -11.98 -2.29 -11.90
CA GLU A 11 -11.24 -3.48 -11.48
C GLU A 11 -10.15 -3.83 -12.51
N SER A 12 -9.00 -4.31 -12.03
CA SER A 12 -7.85 -4.64 -12.88
C SER A 12 -7.26 -3.48 -13.71
N SER A 13 -7.58 -2.22 -13.39
CA SER A 13 -6.98 -1.05 -14.05
C SER A 13 -5.55 -0.70 -13.59
N GLY A 14 -4.97 -1.51 -12.69
CA GLY A 14 -3.60 -1.32 -12.18
C GLY A 14 -3.46 -0.35 -11.00
N LYS A 15 -4.55 0.04 -10.33
CA LYS A 15 -4.52 0.95 -9.16
C LYS A 15 -3.53 0.50 -8.08
N THR A 16 -3.67 -0.77 -7.66
CA THR A 16 -2.80 -1.38 -6.65
C THR A 16 -1.37 -1.42 -7.13
N THR A 17 -1.12 -1.81 -8.38
CA THR A 17 0.23 -1.81 -8.98
C THR A 17 0.89 -0.43 -8.92
N VAL A 18 0.16 0.65 -9.23
CA VAL A 18 0.68 2.02 -9.10
C VAL A 18 1.00 2.35 -7.64
N ALA A 19 0.10 2.05 -6.71
CA ALA A 19 0.34 2.29 -5.28
C ALA A 19 1.55 1.50 -4.76
N THR A 20 1.70 0.24 -5.17
CA THR A 20 2.84 -0.62 -4.81
C THR A 20 4.16 -0.07 -5.36
N HIS A 21 4.18 0.45 -6.59
CA HIS A 21 5.37 1.13 -7.12
C HIS A 21 5.72 2.40 -6.34
N VAL A 22 4.73 3.18 -5.90
CA VAL A 22 4.96 4.35 -5.05
C VAL A 22 5.62 3.96 -3.73
N ILE A 23 5.17 2.86 -3.10
CA ILE A 23 5.79 2.30 -1.89
C ILE A 23 7.24 1.91 -2.15
N ALA A 24 7.50 1.12 -3.21
CA ALA A 24 8.85 0.68 -3.55
C ALA A 24 9.81 1.87 -3.77
N GLU A 25 9.37 2.89 -4.51
CA GLU A 25 10.17 4.10 -4.76
C GLU A 25 10.37 4.97 -3.52
N ALA A 26 9.43 4.96 -2.59
CA ALA A 26 9.57 5.64 -1.30
C ALA A 26 10.58 4.91 -0.39
N GLN A 27 10.48 3.57 -0.29
CA GLN A 27 11.42 2.75 0.46
C GLN A 27 12.85 2.83 -0.07
N LYS A 28 13.05 2.83 -1.40
CA LYS A 28 14.37 3.05 -2.02
C LYS A 28 15.04 4.36 -1.61
N LYS A 29 14.26 5.36 -1.21
CA LYS A 29 14.74 6.66 -0.72
C LYS A 29 14.89 6.70 0.81
N GLY A 30 14.86 5.54 1.47
CA GLY A 30 14.91 5.40 2.94
C GLY A 30 13.61 5.78 3.65
N GLY A 31 12.48 5.84 2.92
CA GLY A 31 11.18 6.15 3.50
C GLY A 31 10.54 4.93 4.16
N ILE A 32 9.91 5.14 5.31
CA ILE A 32 9.05 4.12 5.95
C ILE A 32 7.68 4.19 5.30
N CYS A 33 7.10 3.04 4.98
CA CYS A 33 5.79 2.94 4.33
C CYS A 33 4.86 2.04 5.15
N ALA A 34 3.57 2.30 5.06
CA ALA A 34 2.51 1.48 5.61
C ALA A 34 1.46 1.20 4.55
N ILE A 35 0.81 0.04 4.62
CA ILE A 35 -0.38 -0.31 3.85
C ILE A 35 -1.50 -0.70 4.80
N ILE A 36 -2.69 -0.17 4.52
CA ILE A 36 -3.93 -0.56 5.19
C ILE A 36 -4.73 -1.38 4.18
N ASP A 37 -4.69 -2.70 4.31
CA ASP A 37 -5.33 -3.65 3.41
C ASP A 37 -6.75 -3.96 3.89
N ALA A 38 -7.66 -3.03 3.62
CA ALA A 38 -9.07 -3.18 3.94
C ALA A 38 -9.79 -4.24 3.07
N GLU A 39 -9.21 -4.62 1.92
CA GLU A 39 -9.78 -5.60 0.99
C GLU A 39 -9.27 -7.03 1.25
N HIS A 40 -8.32 -7.20 2.18
CA HIS A 40 -7.69 -8.49 2.48
C HIS A 40 -7.11 -9.15 1.22
N ALA A 41 -6.63 -8.33 0.28
CA ALA A 41 -6.24 -8.72 -1.07
C ALA A 41 -4.78 -8.41 -1.38
N PHE A 42 -4.00 -7.94 -0.40
CA PHE A 42 -2.60 -7.63 -0.61
C PHE A 42 -1.75 -8.89 -0.85
N ASP A 43 -1.12 -8.96 -2.01
CA ASP A 43 -0.16 -10.02 -2.37
C ASP A 43 1.27 -9.55 -2.10
N SER A 44 1.85 -10.04 -1.00
CA SER A 44 3.22 -9.73 -0.60
C SER A 44 4.28 -10.26 -1.57
N VAL A 45 4.03 -11.40 -2.24
CA VAL A 45 4.95 -11.98 -3.22
C VAL A 45 4.98 -11.14 -4.48
N TYR A 46 3.82 -10.64 -4.93
CA TYR A 46 3.75 -9.69 -6.03
C TYR A 46 4.43 -8.37 -5.68
N ALA A 47 4.20 -7.83 -4.48
CA ALA A 47 4.83 -6.59 -4.03
C ALA A 47 6.37 -6.69 -4.01
N GLN A 48 6.94 -7.80 -3.52
CA GLN A 48 8.38 -8.06 -3.56
C GLN A 48 8.93 -8.02 -4.99
N LYS A 49 8.22 -8.61 -5.96
CA LYS A 49 8.62 -8.57 -7.39
C LYS A 49 8.64 -7.16 -7.96
N LEU A 50 7.82 -6.25 -7.43
CA LEU A 50 7.80 -4.83 -7.81
C LEU A 50 8.87 -4.00 -7.07
N GLY A 51 9.65 -4.62 -6.17
CA GLY A 51 10.75 -3.99 -5.45
C GLY A 51 10.36 -3.38 -4.11
N VAL A 52 9.22 -3.78 -3.54
CA VAL A 52 8.85 -3.45 -2.16
C VAL A 52 9.66 -4.28 -1.20
N ASP A 53 10.24 -3.63 -0.20
CA ASP A 53 10.81 -4.28 0.98
C ASP A 53 9.68 -4.64 1.93
N VAL A 54 9.16 -5.86 1.78
CA VAL A 54 7.99 -6.34 2.53
C VAL A 54 8.33 -6.57 4.00
N ASP A 55 9.58 -6.93 4.33
CA ASP A 55 9.99 -7.17 5.72
C ASP A 55 9.94 -5.88 6.54
N ASN A 56 10.19 -4.74 5.88
CA ASN A 56 10.10 -3.40 6.49
C ASN A 56 8.81 -2.63 6.13
N LEU A 57 7.82 -3.29 5.52
CA LEU A 57 6.52 -2.68 5.24
C LEU A 57 5.58 -2.88 6.44
N LEU A 58 5.03 -1.78 6.97
CA LEU A 58 4.00 -1.88 8.00
C LEU A 58 2.67 -2.28 7.34
N ILE A 59 2.08 -3.40 7.77
CA ILE A 59 0.83 -3.93 7.19
C ILE A 59 -0.23 -3.99 8.29
N SER A 60 -1.40 -3.41 8.01
CA SER A 60 -2.60 -3.56 8.83
C SER A 60 -3.75 -4.10 7.99
N GLN A 61 -4.48 -5.07 8.54
CA GLN A 61 -5.71 -5.63 7.96
C GLN A 61 -6.86 -5.36 8.93
N PRO A 62 -7.54 -4.21 8.81
CA PRO A 62 -8.64 -3.85 9.69
C PRO A 62 -9.90 -4.66 9.40
N ASP A 63 -10.78 -4.78 10.40
CA ASP A 63 -12.08 -5.44 10.30
C ASP A 63 -13.13 -4.54 9.62
N TYR A 64 -13.00 -3.21 9.77
CA TYR A 64 -13.93 -2.21 9.23
C TYR A 64 -13.25 -0.86 8.93
N GLY A 65 -13.93 0.00 8.17
CA GLY A 65 -13.35 1.23 7.62
C GLY A 65 -12.96 2.27 8.68
N GLU A 66 -13.72 2.41 9.75
CA GLU A 66 -13.42 3.33 10.84
C GLU A 66 -12.11 2.95 11.56
N GLN A 67 -11.86 1.65 11.75
CA GLN A 67 -10.60 1.15 12.31
C GLN A 67 -9.42 1.43 11.38
N ALA A 68 -9.63 1.37 10.05
CA ALA A 68 -8.61 1.72 9.06
C ALA A 68 -8.15 3.18 9.21
N LEU A 69 -9.08 4.08 9.54
CA LEU A 69 -8.82 5.52 9.71
C LEU A 69 -8.13 5.85 11.04
N GLU A 70 -8.37 5.10 12.12
CA GLU A 70 -7.70 5.31 13.41
C GLU A 70 -6.21 4.94 13.37
N ILE A 71 -5.81 4.07 12.44
CA ILE A 71 -4.43 3.62 12.26
C ILE A 71 -3.62 4.59 11.37
N ALA A 72 -4.30 5.41 10.55
CA ALA A 72 -3.73 6.23 9.48
C ALA A 72 -3.34 7.66 9.89
#